data_AF-F0G1N9-F1
#
_entry.id   AF-F0G1N9-F1
#
_cell.length_a   1.000
_cell.length_b   1.000
_cell.length_c   1.000
_cell.angle_alpha   90.00
_cell.angle_beta   90.00
_cell.angle_gamma   90.00
#
_symmetry.space_group_name_H-M   'P 1'
#
loop_
_entity.id
_entity.type
_entity.pdbx_description
1 polymer ?
#
loop_
_entity_poly.entity_id
_entity_poly.type
_entity_poly.pdbx_seq_one_letter_code
_entity_poly.pdbx_strand_id
1 'polypeptide(L)'
;MQSKSGQSAAKRAVELISSMRFAIALLVVLSIASIIGTVLTQDDPYPNYVNQFGPFWADIFRSLGLYNVYSAWWFMLILIFLVASISLCVIRNAPKMLADAKSWKDKVREGSLRAFHHKAEYSAAGTRAAATATLAAFVTKAGYKHVVRENDGATLISAKRGAMTKWGYISAHLAIVVICIGGLLDSNLPIKFQMWMFGKSPVNTSATISEISADHRLSASNPTFRGYAWVPEGQFVSTAILNQPSGSLIQDLPFSIQLNKFIVDYYTTGMPKLFASDIVVIDRETGQKIPARVEVNKPFTYKGVSIYQSSFQDGGSQMQMTAYPMTGDSAKSFPVNGTIGSSAPLQAPGADGDTIEFSDFRAINVENMADANGKPDVRGVAKTESLKEAFDERLGSGAKTSKPMQLHNIGPSVQYKIRGKDGQAREFNNYMLPVDMNGERVFLAGVRASPNDPFRYMRIPADSQDSIGEWMRLRAALEDPAVRAQAAARFALHSLPANEASLRDRLQDSASKVLTLFAARDDSVGRGA
;
A
#
# COMPACT_ATOMS: atom_id res chain seq x y z
N MET A 1 -10.51 39.77 51.94
CA MET A 1 -9.70 38.78 51.20
C MET A 1 -10.28 37.39 51.46
N GLN A 2 -11.16 36.89 50.57
CA GLN A 2 -11.74 35.56 50.70
C GLN A 2 -10.90 34.54 49.91
N SER A 3 -10.38 33.58 50.66
CA SER A 3 -9.61 32.42 50.21
C SER A 3 -10.32 31.67 49.07
N LYS A 4 -9.72 31.70 47.87
CA LYS A 4 -10.07 30.81 46.76
C LYS A 4 -9.64 29.39 47.14
N SER A 5 -10.58 28.60 47.66
CA SER A 5 -10.39 27.17 47.90
C SER A 5 -9.84 26.50 46.64
N GLY A 6 -8.69 25.84 46.76
CA GLY A 6 -8.01 25.17 45.66
C GLY A 6 -8.94 24.20 44.94
N GLN A 7 -9.27 24.52 43.68
CA GLN A 7 -9.81 23.51 42.78
C GLN A 7 -8.77 22.39 42.67
N SER A 8 -9.17 21.15 42.97
CA SER A 8 -8.31 19.97 42.85
C SER A 8 -7.68 19.92 41.45
N ALA A 9 -6.43 19.46 41.35
CA ALA A 9 -5.70 19.36 40.08
C ALA A 9 -6.51 18.63 39.00
N ALA A 10 -7.33 17.65 39.38
CA ALA A 10 -8.23 16.93 38.48
C ALA A 10 -9.28 17.84 37.84
N LYS A 11 -9.84 18.80 38.58
CA LYS A 11 -10.83 19.75 38.05
C LYS A 11 -10.20 20.70 37.03
N ARG A 12 -8.97 21.17 37.29
CA ARG A 12 -8.21 21.99 36.33
C ARG A 12 -7.85 21.22 35.07
N ALA A 13 -7.47 19.95 35.20
CA ALA A 13 -7.19 19.07 34.06
C ALA A 13 -8.43 18.85 33.20
N VAL A 14 -9.59 18.58 33.82
CA VAL A 14 -10.87 18.45 33.10
C VAL A 14 -11.28 19.76 32.44
N GLU A 15 -11.09 20.91 33.09
CA GLU A 15 -11.35 22.22 32.48
C GLU A 15 -10.44 22.51 31.26
N LEU A 16 -9.17 22.12 31.33
CA LEU A 16 -8.24 22.25 30.20
C LEU A 16 -8.64 21.35 29.02
N ILE A 17 -8.88 20.06 29.28
CA ILE A 17 -9.25 19.07 28.25
C ILE A 17 -10.63 19.40 27.66
N SER A 18 -11.55 19.96 28.44
CA SER A 18 -12.88 20.40 27.96
C SER A 18 -12.90 21.80 27.32
N SER A 19 -11.74 22.40 27.05
CA SER A 19 -11.66 23.71 26.42
C SER A 19 -11.65 23.63 24.88
N MET A 20 -12.42 24.51 24.23
CA MET A 20 -12.47 24.62 22.76
C MET A 20 -11.09 24.92 22.15
N ARG A 21 -10.28 25.74 22.83
CA ARG A 21 -8.92 26.10 22.38
C ARG A 21 -8.00 24.89 22.36
N PHE A 22 -8.12 24.00 23.35
CA PHE A 22 -7.34 22.77 23.40
C PHE A 22 -7.69 21.83 22.26
N ALA A 23 -8.99 21.61 21.99
CA ALA A 23 -9.44 20.79 20.86
C ALA A 23 -8.93 21.32 19.51
N ILE A 24 -9.01 22.64 19.27
CA ILE A 24 -8.52 23.26 18.03
C ILE A 24 -7.00 23.10 17.91
N ALA A 25 -6.24 23.29 18.99
CA ALA A 25 -4.80 23.10 18.97
C ALA A 25 -4.43 21.64 18.61
N LEU A 26 -5.09 20.66 19.21
CA LEU A 26 -4.88 19.24 18.88
C LEU A 26 -5.22 18.93 17.42
N LEU A 27 -6.31 19.50 16.89
CA LEU A 27 -6.70 19.31 15.49
C LEU A 27 -5.65 19.87 14.53
N VAL A 28 -5.07 21.05 14.82
CA VAL A 28 -3.98 21.62 14.02
C VAL A 28 -2.74 20.72 14.04
N VAL A 29 -2.34 20.23 15.21
CA VAL A 29 -1.20 19.30 15.31
C VAL A 29 -1.46 18.01 14.54
N LEU A 30 -2.66 17.43 14.67
CA LEU A 30 -3.06 16.24 13.92
C LEU A 30 -3.03 16.47 12.41
N SER A 31 -3.45 17.66 11.96
CA SER A 31 -3.44 18.04 10.55
C SER A 31 -2.02 18.11 10.00
N ILE A 32 -1.08 18.73 10.74
CA ILE A 32 0.33 18.79 10.37
C ILE A 32 0.93 17.38 10.28
N ALA A 33 0.67 16.53 11.28
CA ALA A 33 1.12 15.14 11.30
C ALA A 33 0.59 14.34 10.09
N SER A 34 -0.68 14.55 9.73
CA SER A 34 -1.32 13.87 8.60
C SER A 34 -0.75 14.32 7.25
N ILE A 35 -0.41 15.62 7.10
CA ILE A 35 0.28 16.14 5.91
C ILE A 35 1.64 15.46 5.75
N ILE A 36 2.42 15.37 6.83
CA ILE A 36 3.73 14.69 6.81
C ILE A 36 3.58 13.22 6.38
N GLY A 37 2.61 12.49 6.94
CA GLY A 37 2.35 11.10 6.57
C GLY A 37 1.80 10.91 5.15
N THR A 38 1.24 11.95 4.54
CA THR A 38 0.78 11.90 3.14
C THR A 38 1.93 12.13 2.16
N VAL A 39 2.89 12.97 2.54
CA VAL A 39 4.09 13.26 1.74
C VAL A 39 5.08 12.10 1.81
N LEU A 40 5.28 11.55 3.01
CA LEU A 40 6.15 10.40 3.22
C LEU A 40 5.38 9.11 2.91
N THR A 41 5.75 8.41 1.84
CA THR A 41 5.17 7.09 1.53
C THR A 41 5.25 6.20 2.77
N GLN A 42 4.12 5.62 3.19
CA GLN A 42 4.05 4.86 4.43
C GLN A 42 4.50 3.40 4.19
N ASP A 43 5.14 2.80 5.19
CA ASP A 43 5.60 1.40 5.21
C ASP A 43 6.52 0.99 4.03
N ASP A 44 7.28 1.95 3.47
CA ASP A 44 8.28 1.69 2.42
C ASP A 44 9.56 1.09 3.03
N PRO A 45 10.37 0.28 2.30
CA PRO A 45 11.64 -0.23 2.83
C PRO A 45 12.62 0.89 3.21
N TYR A 46 13.35 0.70 4.32
CA TYR A 46 14.32 1.68 4.83
C TYR A 46 15.30 2.24 3.77
N PRO A 47 15.86 1.43 2.86
CA PRO A 47 16.76 1.94 1.82
C PRO A 47 16.11 2.95 0.88
N ASN A 48 14.81 2.83 0.60
CA ASN A 48 14.11 3.79 -0.25
C ASN A 48 14.08 5.18 0.39
N TYR A 49 13.85 5.26 1.70
CA TYR A 49 13.94 6.52 2.43
C TYR A 49 15.37 7.08 2.45
N VAL A 50 16.38 6.23 2.62
CA VAL A 50 17.79 6.64 2.55
C VAL A 50 18.14 7.18 1.16
N ASN A 51 17.66 6.53 0.10
CA ASN A 51 17.89 6.96 -1.28
C ASN A 51 17.18 8.28 -1.61
N GLN A 52 15.99 8.51 -1.07
CA GLN A 52 15.19 9.72 -1.33
C GLN A 52 15.61 10.92 -0.47
N PHE A 53 15.93 10.70 0.81
CA PHE A 53 16.11 11.77 1.80
C PHE A 53 17.52 11.79 2.44
N GLY A 54 18.36 10.79 2.16
CA GLY A 54 19.66 10.60 2.78
C GLY A 54 19.58 9.88 4.15
N PRO A 55 20.70 9.28 4.63
CA PRO A 55 20.72 8.49 5.86
C PRO A 55 20.26 9.26 7.11
N PHE A 56 20.65 10.54 7.22
CA PHE A 56 20.33 11.36 8.40
C PHE A 56 18.82 11.56 8.59
N TRP A 57 18.10 11.96 7.53
CA TRP A 57 16.66 12.17 7.61
C TRP A 57 15.90 10.86 7.74
N ALA A 58 16.38 9.79 7.08
CA ALA A 58 15.81 8.46 7.25
C ALA A 58 15.90 7.97 8.71
N ASP A 59 17.02 8.21 9.40
CA ASP A 59 17.13 7.85 10.83
C ASP A 59 16.19 8.69 11.72
N ILE A 60 16.03 9.98 11.44
CA ILE A 60 15.07 10.83 12.16
C ILE A 60 13.64 10.33 11.95
N PHE A 61 13.25 10.05 10.72
CA PHE A 61 11.92 9.56 10.39
C PHE A 61 11.63 8.23 11.07
N ARG A 62 12.62 7.35 11.13
CA ARG A 62 12.57 6.07 11.84
C ARG A 62 12.37 6.26 13.34
N SER A 63 13.18 7.13 13.96
CA SER A 63 13.12 7.42 15.40
C SER A 63 11.76 8.01 15.82
N LEU A 64 11.20 8.90 14.99
CA LEU A 64 9.91 9.54 15.24
C LEU A 64 8.70 8.65 14.86
N GLY A 65 8.92 7.51 14.19
CA GLY A 65 7.85 6.64 13.70
C GLY A 65 7.03 7.26 12.56
N LEU A 66 7.65 8.09 11.71
CA LEU A 66 6.97 8.77 10.60
C LEU A 66 6.66 7.82 9.43
N TYR A 67 7.35 6.68 9.33
CA TYR A 67 7.09 5.64 8.33
C TYR A 67 5.71 5.01 8.46
N ASN A 68 5.13 5.04 9.67
CA ASN A 68 3.82 4.48 9.97
C ASN A 68 3.05 5.38 10.93
N VAL A 69 2.96 6.67 10.57
CA VAL A 69 2.47 7.77 11.43
C VAL A 69 1.12 7.46 12.08
N TYR A 70 0.21 6.83 11.34
CA TYR A 70 -1.15 6.52 11.79
C TYR A 70 -1.20 5.44 12.88
N SER A 71 -0.12 4.67 13.03
CA SER A 71 0.03 3.64 14.06
C SER A 71 1.01 4.04 15.18
N ALA A 72 1.65 5.20 15.05
CA ALA A 72 2.62 5.73 15.99
C ALA A 72 1.94 6.08 17.32
N TRP A 73 2.62 5.78 18.43
CA TRP A 73 2.04 5.93 19.78
C TRP A 73 1.63 7.38 20.08
N TRP A 74 2.40 8.37 19.61
CA TRP A 74 2.13 9.78 19.84
C TRP A 74 0.92 10.26 19.03
N PHE A 75 0.75 9.76 17.80
CA PHE A 75 -0.40 10.11 16.95
C PHE A 75 -1.69 9.57 17.58
N MET A 76 -1.65 8.32 18.04
CA MET A 76 -2.74 7.67 18.76
C MET A 76 -3.10 8.40 20.05
N LEU A 77 -2.10 8.87 20.80
CA LEU A 77 -2.30 9.66 22.01
C LEU A 77 -3.00 10.98 21.70
N ILE A 78 -2.57 11.72 20.67
CA ILE A 78 -3.22 12.96 20.23
C ILE A 78 -4.68 12.71 19.83
N LEU A 79 -4.94 11.64 19.08
CA LEU A 79 -6.29 11.26 18.66
C LEU A 79 -7.19 10.89 19.85
N ILE A 80 -6.68 10.16 20.84
CA ILE A 80 -7.39 9.85 22.09
C ILE A 80 -7.74 11.15 22.85
N PHE A 81 -6.79 12.07 23.00
CA PHE A 81 -7.05 13.36 23.66
C PHE A 81 -8.06 14.21 22.91
N LEU A 82 -8.02 14.20 21.56
CA LEU A 82 -8.99 14.90 20.73
C LEU A 82 -10.40 14.33 20.93
N VAL A 83 -10.56 13.00 20.88
CA VAL A 83 -11.84 12.32 21.11
C VAL A 83 -12.38 12.63 22.51
N ALA A 84 -11.53 12.54 23.54
CA ALA A 84 -11.91 12.86 24.91
C ALA A 84 -12.34 14.33 25.06
N SER A 85 -11.59 15.25 24.46
CA SER A 85 -11.87 16.69 24.49
C SER A 85 -13.21 17.02 23.84
N ILE A 86 -13.44 16.56 22.60
CA ILE A 86 -14.69 16.82 21.87
C ILE A 86 -15.86 16.16 22.59
N SER A 87 -15.71 14.93 23.09
CA SER A 87 -16.76 14.23 23.84
C SER A 87 -17.16 15.01 25.10
N LEU A 88 -16.19 15.50 25.88
CA LEU A 88 -16.47 16.33 27.06
C LEU A 88 -17.15 17.66 26.70
N CYS A 89 -16.75 18.28 25.58
CA CYS A 89 -17.40 19.50 25.08
C CYS A 89 -18.87 19.25 24.72
N VAL A 90 -19.16 18.14 24.03
CA VAL A 90 -20.51 17.73 23.67
C VAL A 90 -21.33 17.44 24.93
N ILE A 91 -20.82 16.63 25.86
CA ILE A 91 -21.51 16.28 27.12
C ILE A 91 -21.86 17.54 27.94
N ARG A 92 -20.95 18.52 28.01
CA ARG A 92 -21.16 19.75 28.79
C ARG A 92 -22.11 20.74 28.12
N ASN A 93 -22.08 20.86 26.80
CA ASN A 93 -22.79 21.92 26.07
C ASN A 93 -24.12 21.44 25.45
N ALA A 94 -24.22 20.19 25.01
CA ALA A 94 -25.42 19.67 24.37
C ALA A 94 -26.68 19.79 25.26
N PRO A 95 -26.66 19.49 26.58
CA PRO A 95 -27.84 19.65 27.43
C PRO A 95 -28.33 21.10 27.50
N LYS A 96 -27.40 22.06 27.56
CA LYS A 96 -27.72 23.50 27.58
C LYS A 96 -28.36 23.94 26.27
N MET A 97 -27.81 23.48 25.14
CA MET A 97 -28.35 23.80 23.82
C MET A 97 -29.74 23.18 23.58
N LEU A 98 -29.97 21.97 24.09
CA LEU A 98 -31.28 21.33 24.06
C LEU A 98 -32.28 22.02 24.99
N ALA A 99 -31.85 22.43 26.18
CA ALA A 99 -32.68 23.22 27.09
C ALA A 99 -33.06 24.57 26.47
N ASP A 100 -32.11 25.28 25.85
CA ASP A 100 -32.35 26.54 25.14
C ASP A 100 -33.25 26.37 23.91
N ALA A 101 -33.12 25.27 23.18
CA ALA A 101 -33.99 24.96 22.05
C ALA A 101 -35.46 24.76 22.51
N LYS A 102 -35.65 24.18 23.70
CA LYS A 102 -36.97 23.95 24.30
C LYS A 102 -37.50 25.17 25.06
N SER A 103 -36.64 26.00 25.64
CA SER A 103 -37.04 27.12 26.49
C SER A 103 -37.76 28.22 25.71
N TRP A 104 -38.62 28.94 26.43
CA TRP A 104 -39.31 30.13 25.96
C TRP A 104 -38.92 31.28 26.87
N LYS A 105 -38.67 32.46 26.30
CA LYS A 105 -38.41 33.66 27.09
C LYS A 105 -39.74 34.29 27.51
N ASP A 106 -40.45 33.59 28.39
CA ASP A 106 -41.83 33.92 28.80
C ASP A 106 -41.93 34.70 30.12
N LYS A 107 -40.79 35.10 30.70
CA LYS A 107 -40.68 35.88 31.95
C LYS A 107 -40.09 37.28 31.75
N VAL A 108 -40.30 37.89 30.58
CA VAL A 108 -39.75 39.21 30.26
C VAL A 108 -40.69 40.30 30.78
N ARG A 109 -40.16 41.27 31.53
CA ARG A 109 -40.91 42.45 32.00
C ARG A 109 -40.98 43.53 30.93
N GLU A 110 -42.02 44.36 30.97
CA GLU A 110 -42.22 45.46 30.01
C GLU A 110 -41.03 46.41 29.90
N GLY A 111 -40.45 46.82 31.04
CA GLY A 111 -39.25 47.67 31.05
C GLY A 111 -38.04 47.03 30.35
N SER A 112 -37.91 45.70 30.39
CA SER A 112 -36.87 44.98 29.66
C SER A 112 -37.14 44.92 28.16
N LEU A 113 -38.42 44.87 27.74
CA LEU A 113 -38.79 44.94 26.32
C LEU A 113 -38.43 46.32 25.73
N ARG A 114 -38.69 47.39 26.49
CA ARG A 114 -38.30 48.77 26.12
C ARG A 114 -36.79 48.99 26.08
N ALA A 115 -36.00 48.14 26.70
CA ALA A 115 -34.53 48.23 26.68
C ALA A 115 -33.89 47.56 25.45
N PHE A 116 -34.63 46.76 24.67
CA PHE A 116 -34.06 46.16 23.46
C PHE A 116 -33.74 47.20 22.38
N HIS A 117 -32.67 46.93 21.62
CA HIS A 117 -32.26 47.76 20.48
C HIS A 117 -33.30 47.75 19.36
N HIS A 118 -33.83 46.57 19.01
CA HIS A 118 -34.90 46.43 18.04
C HIS A 118 -36.23 46.36 18.76
N LYS A 119 -36.95 47.48 18.76
CA LYS A 119 -38.26 47.62 19.38
C LYS A 119 -39.14 48.57 18.55
N ALA A 120 -40.44 48.36 18.64
CA ALA A 120 -41.44 49.27 18.09
C ALA A 120 -42.65 49.25 19.03
N GLU A 121 -43.27 50.41 19.23
CA GLU A 121 -44.50 50.56 20.01
C GLU A 121 -45.55 51.23 19.11
N TYR A 122 -46.78 50.73 19.15
CA TYR A 122 -47.89 51.27 18.37
C TYR A 122 -49.20 51.08 19.15
N SER A 123 -50.14 51.99 18.92
CA SER A 123 -51.50 51.88 19.44
C SER A 123 -52.34 51.03 18.50
N ALA A 124 -53.05 50.03 19.04
CA ALA A 124 -53.97 49.19 18.29
C ALA A 124 -55.42 49.47 18.72
N ALA A 125 -56.33 49.60 17.75
CA ALA A 125 -57.76 49.70 18.01
C ALA A 125 -58.36 48.33 18.34
N GLY A 126 -59.38 48.31 19.20
CA GLY A 126 -60.11 47.08 19.56
C GLY A 126 -59.69 46.51 20.93
N THR A 127 -60.15 45.29 21.20
CA THR A 127 -59.90 44.62 22.48
C THR A 127 -58.53 43.93 22.48
N ARG A 128 -57.93 43.78 23.67
CA ARG A 128 -56.66 43.05 23.85
C ARG A 128 -56.71 41.62 23.28
N ALA A 129 -57.85 40.95 23.45
CA ALA A 129 -58.08 39.60 22.93
C ALA A 129 -58.03 39.56 21.39
N ALA A 130 -58.70 40.51 20.71
CA ALA A 130 -58.69 40.59 19.25
C ALA A 130 -57.30 40.91 18.68
N ALA A 131 -56.57 41.83 19.34
CA ALA A 131 -55.19 42.16 18.96
C ALA A 131 -54.25 40.95 19.13
N THR A 132 -54.39 40.20 20.23
CA THR A 132 -53.58 39.01 20.52
C THR A 132 -53.81 37.92 19.48
N ALA A 133 -55.07 37.62 19.14
CA ALA A 133 -55.42 36.63 18.13
C ALA A 133 -54.85 36.99 16.74
N THR A 134 -54.96 38.26 16.35
CA THR A 134 -54.43 38.76 15.08
C THR A 134 -52.92 38.64 15.00
N LEU A 135 -52.20 39.04 16.06
CA LEU A 135 -50.74 38.97 16.12
C LEU A 135 -50.23 37.52 16.18
N ALA A 136 -50.91 36.64 16.94
CA ALA A 136 -50.59 35.22 16.99
C ALA A 136 -50.74 34.55 15.61
N ALA A 137 -51.81 34.88 14.88
CA ALA A 137 -52.03 34.41 13.52
C ALA A 137 -50.97 34.93 12.54
N PHE A 138 -50.62 36.22 12.62
CA PHE A 138 -49.58 36.83 11.79
C PHE A 138 -48.22 36.15 11.99
N VAL A 139 -47.80 35.98 13.25
CA VAL A 139 -46.53 35.33 13.61
C VAL A 139 -46.50 33.87 13.16
N THR A 140 -47.62 33.16 13.27
CA THR A 140 -47.75 31.78 12.78
C THR A 140 -47.63 31.71 11.26
N LYS A 141 -48.30 32.62 10.54
CA LYS A 141 -48.21 32.73 9.06
C LYS A 141 -46.78 33.06 8.61
N ALA A 142 -46.02 33.82 9.39
CA ALA A 142 -44.60 34.10 9.16
C ALA A 142 -43.66 32.90 9.49
N GLY A 143 -44.21 31.77 9.94
CA GLY A 143 -43.46 30.52 10.20
C GLY A 143 -42.81 30.45 11.58
N TYR A 144 -43.24 31.27 12.53
CA TYR A 144 -42.78 31.21 13.91
C TYR A 144 -43.69 30.32 14.74
N LYS A 145 -43.10 29.55 15.67
CA LYS A 145 -43.85 28.98 16.78
C LYS A 145 -44.02 30.06 17.84
N HIS A 146 -45.17 30.14 18.50
CA HIS A 146 -45.42 31.14 19.52
C HIS A 146 -46.02 30.54 20.79
N VAL A 147 -45.88 31.25 21.91
CA VAL A 147 -46.54 30.99 23.19
C VAL A 147 -47.11 32.31 23.69
N VAL A 148 -48.37 32.27 24.15
CA VAL A 148 -49.08 33.42 24.72
C VAL A 148 -49.17 33.24 26.23
N ARG A 149 -48.87 34.28 27.00
CA ARG A 149 -49.01 34.33 28.46
C ARG A 149 -49.71 35.62 28.87
N GLU A 150 -50.60 35.54 29.86
CA GLU A 150 -51.21 36.70 30.49
C GLU A 150 -50.59 36.93 31.86
N ASN A 151 -50.13 38.15 32.13
CA ASN A 151 -49.53 38.56 33.41
C ASN A 151 -49.97 39.99 33.75
N ASP A 152 -50.44 40.24 34.98
CA ASP A 152 -50.66 41.58 35.55
C ASP A 152 -51.38 42.58 34.62
N GLY A 153 -52.42 42.14 33.92
CA GLY A 153 -53.17 43.01 33.01
C GLY A 153 -52.46 43.33 31.69
N ALA A 154 -51.46 42.53 31.28
CA ALA A 154 -50.82 42.56 29.98
C ALA A 154 -50.72 41.16 29.34
N THR A 155 -50.61 41.10 28.01
CA THR A 155 -50.47 39.84 27.26
C THR A 155 -49.09 39.80 26.57
N LEU A 156 -48.28 38.80 26.88
CA LEU A 156 -46.98 38.57 26.27
C LEU A 156 -47.08 37.48 25.20
N ILE A 157 -46.67 37.80 23.98
CA ILE A 157 -46.52 36.83 22.89
C ILE A 157 -45.02 36.62 22.65
N SER A 158 -44.51 35.43 22.99
CA SER A 158 -43.14 35.04 22.67
C SER A 158 -43.13 34.19 21.40
N ALA A 159 -42.39 34.63 20.38
CA ALA A 159 -42.28 33.93 19.11
C ALA A 159 -40.83 33.49 18.83
N LYS A 160 -40.65 32.26 18.34
CA LYS A 160 -39.33 31.74 17.92
C LYS A 160 -39.40 30.93 16.63
N ARG A 161 -38.37 31.05 15.81
CA ARG A 161 -38.12 30.24 14.61
C ARG A 161 -36.67 29.76 14.62
N GLY A 162 -36.40 28.59 14.05
CA GLY A 162 -35.03 28.08 13.91
C GLY A 162 -34.45 27.34 15.13
N ALA A 163 -35.27 26.81 16.04
CA ALA A 163 -34.78 26.02 17.18
C ALA A 163 -33.97 24.77 16.75
N MET A 164 -34.23 24.24 15.55
CA MET A 164 -33.50 23.10 14.99
C MET A 164 -32.02 23.38 14.70
N THR A 165 -31.62 24.64 14.54
CA THR A 165 -30.21 25.02 14.32
C THR A 165 -29.27 24.53 15.42
N LYS A 166 -29.79 24.36 16.64
CA LYS A 166 -29.03 23.85 17.80
C LYS A 166 -28.65 22.37 17.65
N TRP A 167 -29.41 21.58 16.88
CA TRP A 167 -29.06 20.20 16.56
C TRP A 167 -27.85 20.11 15.64
N GLY A 168 -27.67 21.05 14.72
CA GLY A 168 -26.53 21.05 13.79
C GLY A 168 -25.18 21.03 14.50
N TYR A 169 -25.03 21.82 15.57
CA TYR A 169 -23.83 21.79 16.41
C TYR A 169 -23.60 20.40 17.02
N ILE A 170 -24.63 19.80 17.62
CA ILE A 170 -24.53 18.51 18.30
C ILE A 170 -24.17 17.41 17.29
N SER A 171 -24.87 17.37 16.16
CA SER A 171 -24.66 16.39 15.10
C SER A 171 -23.25 16.48 14.50
N ALA A 172 -22.75 17.69 14.22
CA ALA A 172 -21.42 17.87 13.64
C ALA A 172 -20.30 17.38 14.58
N HIS A 173 -20.38 17.71 15.87
CA HIS A 173 -19.37 17.27 16.83
C HIS A 173 -19.47 15.77 17.11
N LEU A 174 -20.69 15.22 17.19
CA LEU A 174 -20.88 13.78 17.35
C LEU A 174 -20.35 13.00 16.14
N ALA A 175 -20.54 13.52 14.92
CA ALA A 175 -19.98 12.90 13.71
C ALA A 175 -18.44 12.82 13.78
N ILE A 176 -17.76 13.89 14.20
CA ILE A 176 -16.31 13.89 14.38
C ILE A 176 -15.89 12.84 15.43
N VAL A 177 -16.59 12.78 16.56
CA VAL A 177 -16.31 11.77 17.61
C VAL A 177 -16.45 10.35 17.05
N VAL A 178 -17.53 10.07 16.31
CA VAL A 178 -17.78 8.76 15.70
C VAL A 178 -16.68 8.41 14.69
N ILE A 179 -16.30 9.34 13.81
CA ILE A 179 -15.23 9.14 12.83
C ILE A 179 -13.90 8.84 13.52
N CYS A 180 -13.53 9.63 14.53
CA CYS A 180 -12.28 9.43 15.26
C CYS A 180 -12.28 8.11 16.06
N ILE A 181 -13.41 7.71 16.66
CA ILE A 181 -13.54 6.39 17.29
C ILE A 181 -13.35 5.28 16.26
N GLY A 182 -13.95 5.41 15.07
CA GLY A 182 -13.74 4.49 13.96
C GLY A 182 -12.25 4.36 13.59
N GLY A 183 -11.54 5.49 13.45
CA GLY A 183 -10.10 5.50 13.20
C GLY A 183 -9.27 4.85 14.32
N LEU A 184 -9.64 5.06 15.59
CA LEU A 184 -9.01 4.38 16.73
C LEU A 184 -9.22 2.87 16.69
N LEU A 185 -10.39 2.40 16.26
CA LEU A 185 -10.70 0.99 16.12
C LEU A 185 -10.02 0.35 14.90
N ASP A 186 -9.91 1.04 13.76
CA ASP A 186 -9.18 0.55 12.58
C ASP A 186 -7.65 0.55 12.80
N SER A 187 -7.16 1.33 13.77
CA SER A 187 -5.74 1.38 14.11
C SER A 187 -5.24 0.07 14.75
N ASN A 188 -3.92 -0.07 14.89
CA ASN A 188 -3.30 -1.20 15.57
C ASN A 188 -3.49 -1.18 17.12
N LEU A 189 -4.22 -0.21 17.67
CA LEU A 189 -4.41 -0.06 19.11
C LEU A 189 -5.17 -1.21 19.77
N PRO A 190 -6.31 -1.71 19.22
CA PRO A 190 -7.02 -2.83 19.81
C PRO A 190 -6.19 -4.12 19.80
N ILE A 191 -5.34 -4.29 18.77
CA ILE A 191 -4.40 -5.42 18.70
C ILE A 191 -3.31 -5.28 19.75
N LYS A 192 -2.67 -4.10 19.86
CA LYS A 192 -1.66 -3.82 20.91
C LYS A 192 -2.23 -3.99 22.32
N PHE A 193 -3.48 -3.58 22.53
CA PHE A 193 -4.18 -3.79 23.79
C PHE A 193 -4.37 -5.28 24.09
N GLN A 194 -4.78 -6.08 23.10
CA GLN A 194 -4.88 -7.54 23.25
C GLN A 194 -3.52 -8.20 23.51
N MET A 195 -2.46 -7.75 22.85
CA MET A 195 -1.09 -8.22 23.10
C MET A 195 -0.67 -7.96 24.54
N TRP A 196 -0.93 -6.76 25.04
CA TRP A 196 -0.60 -6.39 26.41
C TRP A 196 -1.47 -7.10 27.46
N MET A 197 -2.79 -7.14 27.26
CA MET A 197 -3.75 -7.67 28.23
C MET A 197 -3.80 -9.20 28.26
N PHE A 198 -3.64 -9.86 27.11
CA PHE A 198 -3.74 -11.32 26.98
C PHE A 198 -2.41 -12.01 26.66
N GLY A 199 -1.29 -11.30 26.80
CA GLY A 199 0.06 -11.86 26.59
C GLY A 199 0.33 -12.32 25.16
N LYS A 200 -0.36 -11.78 24.15
CA LYS A 200 -0.15 -12.18 22.76
C LYS A 200 1.17 -11.62 22.23
N SER A 201 1.92 -12.43 21.51
CA SER A 201 3.22 -12.04 20.95
C SER A 201 3.29 -12.38 19.45
N PRO A 202 3.98 -11.57 18.62
CA PRO A 202 4.18 -11.91 17.22
C PRO A 202 5.16 -13.07 17.07
N VAL A 203 4.95 -13.91 16.06
CA VAL A 203 5.86 -15.01 15.70
C VAL A 203 6.84 -14.56 14.61
N ASN A 204 8.10 -15.00 14.72
CA ASN A 204 9.17 -14.76 13.75
C ASN A 204 9.73 -16.08 13.19
N THR A 205 8.84 -17.04 12.91
CA THR A 205 9.24 -18.37 12.43
C THR A 205 8.59 -18.67 11.09
N SER A 206 9.29 -19.42 10.25
CA SER A 206 8.76 -20.03 9.01
C SER A 206 7.92 -21.28 9.28
N ALA A 207 7.45 -21.47 10.53
CA ALA A 207 6.67 -22.63 10.91
C ALA A 207 5.31 -22.64 10.19
N THR A 208 4.78 -23.83 9.92
CA THR A 208 3.47 -23.95 9.28
C THR A 208 2.39 -23.36 10.19
N ILE A 209 1.37 -22.71 9.61
CA ILE A 209 0.32 -21.99 10.37
C ILE A 209 -0.41 -22.90 11.37
N SER A 210 -0.46 -24.22 11.09
CA SER A 210 -1.00 -25.25 11.97
C SER A 210 -0.19 -25.49 13.25
N GLU A 211 1.11 -25.20 13.25
CA GLU A 211 2.04 -25.44 14.37
C GLU A 211 2.20 -24.21 15.27
N ILE A 212 1.60 -23.08 14.89
CA ILE A 212 1.67 -21.82 15.66
C ILE A 212 0.79 -21.93 16.91
N SER A 213 1.43 -21.74 18.08
CA SER A 213 0.77 -21.80 19.39
C SER A 213 -0.31 -20.72 19.57
N ALA A 214 -1.22 -20.95 20.52
CA ALA A 214 -2.33 -20.04 20.82
C ALA A 214 -1.88 -18.62 21.26
N ASP A 215 -0.63 -18.48 21.74
CA ASP A 215 -0.08 -17.19 22.19
C ASP A 215 0.19 -16.22 21.04
N HIS A 216 0.28 -16.74 19.81
CA HIS A 216 0.47 -15.96 18.59
C HIS A 216 -0.83 -15.80 17.77
N ARG A 217 -1.95 -16.32 18.29
CA ARG A 217 -3.26 -16.32 17.63
C ARG A 217 -4.25 -15.38 18.32
N LEU A 218 -4.96 -14.60 17.52
CA LEU A 218 -6.11 -13.79 17.90
C LEU A 218 -7.41 -14.55 17.66
N SER A 219 -8.36 -14.37 18.57
CA SER A 219 -9.68 -15.01 18.51
C SER A 219 -10.47 -14.55 17.28
N ALA A 220 -11.31 -15.43 16.73
CA ALA A 220 -12.29 -15.08 15.70
C ALA A 220 -13.29 -13.99 16.16
N SER A 221 -13.45 -13.79 17.47
CA SER A 221 -14.26 -12.72 18.06
C SER A 221 -13.52 -11.39 18.19
N ASN A 222 -12.40 -11.21 17.48
CA ASN A 222 -11.64 -9.96 17.50
C ASN A 222 -12.46 -8.84 16.85
N PRO A 223 -12.77 -7.73 17.55
CA PRO A 223 -13.66 -6.69 17.04
C PRO A 223 -13.16 -5.97 15.79
N THR A 224 -11.85 -5.97 15.54
CA THR A 224 -11.23 -5.25 14.42
C THR A 224 -9.85 -5.81 14.10
N PHE A 225 -9.56 -5.94 12.81
CA PHE A 225 -8.24 -6.29 12.30
C PHE A 225 -8.13 -5.93 10.82
N ARG A 226 -6.89 -5.76 10.36
CA ARG A 226 -6.54 -5.78 8.95
C ARG A 226 -5.42 -6.79 8.75
N GLY A 227 -5.66 -7.78 7.91
CA GLY A 227 -4.71 -8.82 7.59
C GLY A 227 -4.86 -9.27 6.14
N TYR A 228 -3.93 -10.11 5.72
CA TYR A 228 -3.91 -10.72 4.39
C TYR A 228 -3.93 -12.24 4.52
N ALA A 229 -4.48 -12.92 3.53
CA ALA A 229 -4.52 -14.36 3.48
C ALA A 229 -4.16 -14.81 2.06
N TRP A 230 -3.15 -15.66 1.94
CA TRP A 230 -2.73 -16.22 0.66
C TRP A 230 -3.53 -17.49 0.39
N VAL A 231 -4.35 -17.49 -0.66
CA VAL A 231 -5.23 -18.61 -1.00
C VAL A 231 -4.87 -19.09 -2.41
N PRO A 232 -4.06 -20.15 -2.55
CA PRO A 232 -3.83 -20.76 -3.84
C PRO A 232 -5.12 -21.30 -4.46
N GLU A 233 -5.21 -21.31 -5.79
CA GLU A 233 -6.36 -21.90 -6.48
C GLU A 233 -6.55 -23.38 -6.10
N GLY A 234 -7.79 -23.77 -5.85
CA GLY A 234 -8.15 -25.10 -5.37
C GLY A 234 -7.89 -25.35 -3.89
N GLN A 235 -7.23 -24.43 -3.18
CA GLN A 235 -6.96 -24.52 -1.74
C GLN A 235 -7.92 -23.63 -0.94
N PHE A 236 -7.94 -23.85 0.37
CA PHE A 236 -8.68 -23.01 1.31
C PHE A 236 -7.81 -22.60 2.50
N VAL A 237 -8.12 -21.44 3.07
CA VAL A 237 -7.51 -20.94 4.31
C VAL A 237 -8.58 -20.55 5.30
N SER A 238 -8.25 -20.58 6.58
CA SER A 238 -9.16 -20.21 7.66
C SER A 238 -8.55 -19.22 8.64
N THR A 239 -7.47 -18.57 8.23
CA THR A 239 -6.68 -17.65 9.03
C THR A 239 -6.23 -16.49 8.16
N ALA A 240 -6.12 -15.30 8.75
CA ALA A 240 -5.45 -14.15 8.17
C ALA A 240 -4.15 -13.85 8.93
N ILE A 241 -3.18 -13.27 8.26
CA ILE A 241 -1.89 -12.88 8.81
C ILE A 241 -1.90 -11.36 9.01
N LEU A 242 -1.54 -10.91 10.21
CA LEU A 242 -1.41 -9.51 10.59
C LEU A 242 0.07 -9.20 10.74
N ASN A 243 0.61 -8.37 9.84
CA ASN A 243 1.98 -7.89 9.92
C ASN A 243 2.16 -6.96 11.12
N GLN A 244 3.18 -7.20 11.92
CA GLN A 244 3.64 -6.33 13.00
C GLN A 244 5.13 -5.98 12.83
N PRO A 245 5.62 -4.87 13.39
CA PRO A 245 7.03 -4.49 13.27
C PRO A 245 8.02 -5.54 13.77
N SER A 246 7.59 -6.41 14.69
CA SER A 246 8.42 -7.44 15.31
C SER A 246 8.01 -8.88 14.95
N GLY A 247 7.24 -9.08 13.87
CA GLY A 247 6.80 -10.40 13.41
C GLY A 247 5.36 -10.42 12.89
N SER A 248 4.73 -11.58 12.89
CA SER A 248 3.33 -11.73 12.45
C SER A 248 2.42 -12.24 13.58
N LEU A 249 1.18 -11.79 13.60
CA LEU A 249 0.10 -12.39 14.39
C LEU A 249 -0.86 -13.14 13.47
N ILE A 250 -1.41 -14.24 13.95
CA ILE A 250 -2.41 -15.01 13.22
C ILE A 250 -3.80 -14.64 13.72
N GLN A 251 -4.70 -14.31 12.82
CA GLN A 251 -6.12 -14.08 13.11
C GLN A 251 -6.93 -15.26 12.64
N ASP A 252 -7.56 -15.98 13.57
CA ASP A 252 -8.49 -17.04 13.21
C ASP A 252 -9.78 -16.45 12.62
N LEU A 253 -10.28 -17.06 11.54
CA LEU A 253 -11.53 -16.64 10.91
C LEU A 253 -12.70 -17.55 11.34
N PRO A 254 -13.93 -17.01 11.44
CA PRO A 254 -15.12 -17.82 11.73
C PRO A 254 -15.60 -18.67 10.53
N PHE A 255 -14.88 -18.61 9.42
CA PHE A 255 -15.14 -19.33 8.17
C PHE A 255 -13.81 -19.66 7.47
N SER A 256 -13.86 -20.54 6.48
CA SER A 256 -12.75 -20.76 5.54
C SER A 256 -13.04 -20.06 4.21
N ILE A 257 -12.01 -19.57 3.55
CA ILE A 257 -12.04 -18.97 2.22
C ILE A 257 -11.37 -19.96 1.27
N GLN A 258 -12.12 -20.53 0.34
CA GLN A 258 -11.60 -21.33 -0.75
C GLN A 258 -11.52 -20.48 -2.02
N LEU A 259 -10.39 -20.50 -2.73
CA LEU A 259 -10.29 -19.90 -4.05
C LEU A 259 -10.58 -20.97 -5.11
N ASN A 260 -11.67 -20.82 -5.86
CA ASN A 260 -11.96 -21.72 -6.97
C ASN A 260 -11.20 -21.29 -8.22
N LYS A 261 -11.17 -19.99 -8.50
CA LYS A 261 -10.54 -19.43 -9.69
C LYS A 261 -10.21 -17.95 -9.51
N PHE A 262 -9.03 -17.56 -9.94
CA PHE A 262 -8.63 -16.19 -10.17
C PHE A 262 -8.81 -15.85 -11.66
N ILE A 263 -9.36 -14.66 -11.92
CA ILE A 263 -9.74 -14.20 -13.25
C ILE A 263 -9.07 -12.86 -13.47
N VAL A 264 -8.29 -12.79 -14.55
CA VAL A 264 -7.76 -11.54 -15.07
C VAL A 264 -8.28 -11.35 -16.50
N ASP A 265 -9.08 -10.31 -16.70
CA ASP A 265 -9.46 -9.88 -18.04
C ASP A 265 -8.52 -8.77 -18.48
N TYR A 266 -8.10 -8.80 -19.74
CA TYR A 266 -7.29 -7.76 -20.36
C TYR A 266 -8.07 -7.05 -21.47
N TYR A 267 -7.79 -5.76 -21.67
CA TYR A 267 -8.18 -5.07 -22.89
C TYR A 267 -7.36 -5.60 -24.08
N THR A 268 -7.79 -5.30 -25.30
CA THR A 268 -7.02 -5.61 -26.52
C THR A 268 -5.64 -4.93 -26.54
N THR A 269 -5.47 -3.86 -25.76
CA THR A 269 -4.20 -3.16 -25.54
C THR A 269 -3.24 -3.91 -24.61
N GLY A 270 -3.66 -5.03 -24.01
CA GLY A 270 -2.89 -5.77 -23.00
C GLY A 270 -3.03 -5.22 -21.58
N MET A 271 -3.67 -4.06 -21.37
CA MET A 271 -3.89 -3.54 -20.02
C MET A 271 -4.91 -4.38 -19.24
N PRO A 272 -4.68 -4.67 -17.94
CA PRO A 272 -5.67 -5.35 -17.12
C PRO A 272 -6.96 -4.53 -17.02
N LYS A 273 -8.10 -5.19 -17.27
CA LYS A 273 -9.45 -4.64 -17.20
C LYS A 273 -10.14 -5.02 -15.89
N LEU A 274 -9.95 -6.26 -15.44
CA LEU A 274 -10.61 -6.82 -14.27
C LEU A 274 -9.67 -7.77 -13.56
N PHE A 275 -9.62 -7.66 -12.24
CA PHE A 275 -9.11 -8.71 -11.36
C PHE A 275 -10.27 -9.17 -10.49
N ALA A 276 -10.58 -10.47 -10.57
CA ALA A 276 -11.65 -11.07 -9.80
C ALA A 276 -11.25 -12.43 -9.24
N SER A 277 -11.80 -12.77 -8.08
CA SER A 277 -11.63 -14.06 -7.45
C SER A 277 -13.00 -14.68 -7.22
N ASP A 278 -13.24 -15.82 -7.85
CA ASP A 278 -14.40 -16.67 -7.55
C ASP A 278 -14.04 -17.53 -6.33
N ILE A 279 -14.68 -17.23 -5.21
CA ILE A 279 -14.42 -17.85 -3.92
C ILE A 279 -15.63 -18.63 -3.42
N VAL A 280 -15.39 -19.58 -2.52
CA VAL A 280 -16.42 -20.18 -1.69
C VAL A 280 -16.07 -19.93 -0.24
N VAL A 281 -16.95 -19.22 0.47
CA VAL A 281 -16.86 -19.06 1.92
C VAL A 281 -17.56 -20.22 2.58
N ILE A 282 -16.83 -20.97 3.40
CA ILE A 282 -17.32 -22.15 4.11
C ILE A 282 -17.45 -21.80 5.58
N ASP A 283 -18.68 -21.68 6.06
CA ASP A 283 -18.94 -21.36 7.45
C ASP A 283 -18.50 -22.52 8.38
N ARG A 284 -17.75 -22.22 9.43
CA ARG A 284 -17.18 -23.25 10.32
C ARG A 284 -18.22 -23.90 11.24
N GLU A 285 -19.29 -23.19 11.58
CA GLU A 285 -20.31 -23.68 12.53
C GLU A 285 -21.38 -24.50 11.82
N THR A 286 -21.83 -24.02 10.66
CA THR A 286 -22.94 -24.62 9.90
C THR A 286 -22.47 -25.51 8.75
N GLY A 287 -21.21 -25.39 8.32
CA GLY A 287 -20.69 -26.04 7.12
C GLY A 287 -21.26 -25.48 5.81
N GLN A 288 -22.05 -24.39 5.87
CA GLN A 288 -22.68 -23.80 4.69
C GLN A 288 -21.61 -23.28 3.73
N LYS A 289 -21.73 -23.66 2.45
CA LYS A 289 -20.87 -23.17 1.37
C LYS A 289 -21.58 -22.03 0.65
N ILE A 290 -20.93 -20.87 0.60
CA ILE A 290 -21.47 -19.63 0.06
C ILE A 290 -20.56 -19.20 -1.09
N PRO A 291 -20.95 -19.47 -2.35
CA PRO A 291 -20.21 -18.96 -3.51
C PRO A 291 -20.29 -17.43 -3.54
N ALA A 292 -19.16 -16.78 -3.78
CA ALA A 292 -19.08 -15.34 -3.93
C ALA A 292 -18.02 -14.96 -4.96
N ARG A 293 -18.17 -13.76 -5.53
CA ARG A 293 -17.15 -13.15 -6.39
C ARG A 293 -16.63 -11.90 -5.74
N VAL A 294 -15.31 -11.79 -5.61
CA VAL A 294 -14.63 -10.61 -5.09
C VAL A 294 -13.93 -9.93 -6.24
N GLU A 295 -14.20 -8.64 -6.45
CA GLU A 295 -13.55 -7.82 -7.48
C GLU A 295 -12.83 -6.65 -6.83
N VAL A 296 -11.88 -6.04 -7.53
CA VAL A 296 -11.25 -4.79 -7.08
C VAL A 296 -12.35 -3.74 -6.83
N ASN A 297 -12.32 -3.13 -5.65
CA ASN A 297 -13.34 -2.19 -5.13
C ASN A 297 -14.74 -2.77 -4.89
N LYS A 298 -14.95 -4.09 -5.02
CA LYS A 298 -16.21 -4.78 -4.68
C LYS A 298 -15.93 -5.94 -3.71
N PRO A 299 -15.80 -5.66 -2.40
CA PRO A 299 -15.56 -6.69 -1.41
C PRO A 299 -16.77 -7.60 -1.20
N PHE A 300 -16.51 -8.81 -0.73
CA PHE A 300 -17.55 -9.69 -0.19
C PHE A 300 -17.51 -9.64 1.35
N THR A 301 -18.65 -9.43 1.99
CA THR A 301 -18.74 -9.35 3.45
C THR A 301 -19.51 -10.53 4.02
N TYR A 302 -18.92 -11.22 4.99
CA TYR A 302 -19.57 -12.32 5.70
C TYR A 302 -19.16 -12.31 7.19
N LYS A 303 -20.14 -12.52 8.09
CA LYS A 303 -19.95 -12.48 9.56
C LYS A 303 -19.12 -11.28 10.07
N GLY A 304 -19.34 -10.09 9.48
CA GLY A 304 -18.64 -8.86 9.86
C GLY A 304 -17.22 -8.70 9.30
N VAL A 305 -16.72 -9.66 8.52
CA VAL A 305 -15.41 -9.60 7.87
C VAL A 305 -15.61 -9.29 6.38
N SER A 306 -14.94 -8.26 5.90
CA SER A 306 -14.93 -7.89 4.47
C SER A 306 -13.67 -8.42 3.80
N ILE A 307 -13.85 -9.22 2.75
CA ILE A 307 -12.80 -9.84 1.95
C ILE A 307 -12.57 -8.99 0.70
N TYR A 308 -11.35 -8.50 0.55
CA TYR A 308 -10.93 -7.67 -0.59
C TYR A 308 -9.93 -8.44 -1.44
N GLN A 309 -9.99 -8.23 -2.76
CA GLN A 309 -8.86 -8.51 -3.62
C GLN A 309 -7.85 -7.38 -3.42
N SER A 310 -6.69 -7.69 -2.83
CA SER A 310 -5.61 -6.73 -2.59
C SER A 310 -4.36 -6.98 -3.42
N SER A 311 -4.06 -8.24 -3.73
CA SER A 311 -2.89 -8.65 -4.51
C SER A 311 -3.06 -10.06 -5.06
N PHE A 312 -2.29 -10.40 -6.08
CA PHE A 312 -2.22 -11.72 -6.67
C PHE A 312 -0.76 -12.06 -6.95
N GLN A 313 -0.44 -13.35 -6.86
CA GLN A 313 0.87 -13.93 -7.16
C GLN A 313 0.64 -15.31 -7.74
N ASP A 314 1.66 -15.89 -8.35
CA ASP A 314 1.59 -17.29 -8.75
C ASP A 314 1.54 -18.20 -7.52
N GLY A 315 0.48 -19.02 -7.45
CA GLY A 315 0.16 -19.86 -6.29
C GLY A 315 0.77 -21.26 -6.32
N GLY A 316 1.72 -21.55 -7.21
CA GLY A 316 2.35 -22.86 -7.32
C GLY A 316 2.30 -23.48 -8.71
N SER A 317 2.49 -22.69 -9.77
CA SER A 317 2.64 -23.21 -11.13
C SER A 317 3.81 -24.18 -11.23
N GLN A 318 3.61 -25.26 -11.99
CA GLN A 318 4.66 -26.22 -12.28
C GLN A 318 5.51 -25.72 -13.45
N MET A 319 6.80 -25.57 -13.19
CA MET A 319 7.78 -25.04 -14.12
C MET A 319 8.61 -26.18 -14.72
N GLN A 320 8.67 -26.22 -16.05
CA GLN A 320 9.59 -27.05 -16.81
C GLN A 320 10.47 -26.12 -17.64
N MET A 321 11.73 -25.96 -17.23
CA MET A 321 12.62 -24.97 -17.83
C MET A 321 13.88 -25.62 -18.40
N THR A 322 14.46 -24.93 -19.38
CA THR A 322 15.77 -25.29 -19.95
C THR A 322 16.78 -24.27 -19.47
N ALA A 323 17.81 -24.74 -18.76
CA ALA A 323 18.91 -23.91 -18.31
C ALA A 323 20.14 -24.10 -19.19
N TYR A 324 20.93 -23.05 -19.34
CA TYR A 324 22.19 -23.08 -20.05
C TYR A 324 23.34 -22.67 -19.12
N PRO A 325 24.51 -23.31 -19.20
CA PRO A 325 25.68 -22.92 -18.43
C PRO A 325 26.26 -21.60 -18.95
N MET A 326 26.42 -20.63 -18.05
CA MET A 326 27.02 -19.32 -18.37
C MET A 326 28.55 -19.30 -18.22
N THR A 327 29.12 -20.41 -17.77
CA THR A 327 30.56 -20.61 -17.60
C THR A 327 30.98 -21.96 -18.18
N GLY A 328 32.26 -22.11 -18.52
CA GLY A 328 32.84 -23.31 -19.13
C GLY A 328 32.73 -23.34 -20.65
N ASP A 329 33.33 -24.36 -21.25
CA ASP A 329 33.40 -24.59 -22.70
C ASP A 329 32.17 -25.29 -23.31
N SER A 330 31.13 -25.57 -22.50
CA SER A 330 29.94 -26.30 -22.96
C SER A 330 28.77 -25.38 -23.25
N ALA A 331 28.09 -25.55 -24.39
CA ALA A 331 26.81 -24.91 -24.70
C ALA A 331 25.60 -25.82 -24.43
N LYS A 332 25.83 -27.02 -23.88
CA LYS A 332 24.77 -28.02 -23.70
C LYS A 332 23.82 -27.60 -22.58
N SER A 333 22.54 -27.50 -22.91
CA SER A 333 21.50 -27.20 -21.92
C SER A 333 21.15 -28.42 -21.07
N PHE A 334 20.48 -28.15 -19.95
CA PHE A 334 19.98 -29.16 -19.03
C PHE A 334 18.61 -28.74 -18.47
N PRO A 335 17.74 -29.70 -18.11
CA PRO A 335 16.42 -29.39 -17.58
C PRO A 335 16.52 -28.89 -16.14
N VAL A 336 15.71 -27.89 -15.81
CA VAL A 336 15.48 -27.40 -14.44
C VAL A 336 13.98 -27.34 -14.21
N ASN A 337 13.49 -28.19 -13.34
CA ASN A 337 12.07 -28.30 -13.03
C ASN A 337 11.81 -27.86 -11.59
N GLY A 338 10.62 -27.33 -11.35
CA GLY A 338 10.24 -26.89 -10.01
C GLY A 338 8.80 -26.42 -9.93
N THR A 339 8.39 -26.00 -8.74
CA THR A 339 7.07 -25.39 -8.52
C THR A 339 7.29 -23.99 -7.94
N ILE A 340 6.55 -22.99 -8.39
CA ILE A 340 6.64 -21.65 -7.78
C ILE A 340 6.36 -21.73 -6.28
N GLY A 341 7.17 -21.02 -5.48
CA GLY A 341 7.15 -21.07 -4.02
C GLY A 341 7.96 -22.22 -3.40
N SER A 342 8.55 -23.10 -4.21
CA SER A 342 9.39 -24.21 -3.72
C SER A 342 10.89 -23.98 -3.95
N SER A 343 11.71 -24.73 -3.21
CA SER A 343 13.16 -24.76 -3.34
C SER A 343 13.64 -26.14 -3.78
N ALA A 344 14.63 -26.20 -4.67
CA ALA A 344 15.24 -27.45 -5.12
C ALA A 344 16.77 -27.34 -5.18
N PRO A 345 17.52 -28.44 -5.00
CA PRO A 345 18.96 -28.45 -5.27
C PRO A 345 19.24 -28.12 -6.74
N LEU A 346 20.19 -27.20 -6.99
CA LEU A 346 20.57 -26.82 -8.34
C LEU A 346 21.59 -27.83 -8.90
N GLN A 347 21.12 -28.73 -9.76
CA GLN A 347 21.96 -29.74 -10.42
C GLN A 347 22.60 -29.17 -11.70
N ALA A 348 23.44 -28.15 -11.55
CA ALA A 348 24.13 -27.50 -12.68
C ALA A 348 25.64 -27.81 -12.67
N PRO A 349 26.31 -27.86 -13.84
CA PRO A 349 27.77 -27.96 -13.91
C PRO A 349 28.44 -26.80 -13.16
N GLY A 350 29.25 -27.12 -12.15
CA GLY A 350 29.92 -26.11 -11.30
C GLY A 350 29.07 -25.54 -10.15
N ALA A 351 27.80 -25.92 -10.03
CA ALA A 351 27.00 -25.62 -8.84
C ALA A 351 27.39 -26.61 -7.73
N ASP A 352 28.12 -26.11 -6.74
CA ASP A 352 28.56 -26.92 -5.61
C ASP A 352 27.63 -26.68 -4.42
N GLY A 353 26.54 -27.46 -4.34
CA GLY A 353 25.55 -27.41 -3.25
C GLY A 353 24.63 -26.19 -3.24
N ASP A 354 24.56 -25.45 -4.34
CA ASP A 354 23.63 -24.34 -4.50
C ASP A 354 22.18 -24.84 -4.59
N THR A 355 21.24 -23.98 -4.19
CA THR A 355 19.79 -24.24 -4.29
C THR A 355 19.12 -23.18 -5.13
N ILE A 356 18.09 -23.58 -5.88
CA ILE A 356 17.20 -22.68 -6.62
C ILE A 356 15.87 -22.57 -5.89
N GLU A 357 15.41 -21.35 -5.64
CA GLU A 357 14.12 -21.03 -5.05
C GLU A 357 13.25 -20.35 -6.12
N PHE A 358 12.20 -21.03 -6.58
CA PHE A 358 11.30 -20.47 -7.58
C PHE A 358 10.37 -19.47 -6.90
N SER A 359 10.45 -18.20 -7.30
CA SER A 359 9.82 -17.10 -6.55
C SER A 359 8.49 -16.66 -7.15
N ASP A 360 8.43 -16.43 -8.46
CA ASP A 360 7.21 -15.96 -9.13
C ASP A 360 7.22 -16.36 -10.60
N PHE A 361 6.02 -16.47 -11.19
CA PHE A 361 5.83 -16.64 -12.63
C PHE A 361 4.75 -15.67 -13.10
N ARG A 362 5.03 -14.98 -14.20
CA ARG A 362 4.05 -14.12 -14.86
C ARG A 362 3.92 -14.52 -16.30
N ALA A 363 2.74 -14.97 -16.68
CA ALA A 363 2.46 -15.35 -18.07
C ALA A 363 2.45 -14.14 -19.03
N ILE A 364 2.08 -12.96 -18.52
CA ILE A 364 1.97 -11.72 -19.28
C ILE A 364 2.65 -10.61 -18.48
N ASN A 365 3.57 -9.89 -19.12
CA ASN A 365 4.24 -8.73 -18.53
C ASN A 365 4.06 -7.53 -19.44
N VAL A 366 3.38 -6.50 -18.95
CA VAL A 366 3.08 -5.29 -19.71
C VAL A 366 3.96 -4.16 -19.18
N GLU A 367 5.04 -3.89 -19.88
CA GLU A 367 6.04 -2.91 -19.48
C GLU A 367 5.96 -1.65 -20.34
N ASN A 368 6.33 -0.51 -19.74
CA ASN A 368 6.47 0.74 -20.49
C ASN A 368 7.85 0.79 -21.13
N MET A 369 7.90 0.68 -22.46
CA MET A 369 9.14 0.72 -23.22
C MET A 369 9.60 2.16 -23.55
N ALA A 370 8.97 3.19 -22.98
CA ALA A 370 9.31 4.59 -23.21
C ALA A 370 10.12 5.22 -22.06
N ASP A 371 11.17 5.97 -22.41
CA ASP A 371 12.06 6.69 -21.50
C ASP A 371 11.35 7.90 -20.86
N ALA A 372 12.06 8.60 -19.97
CA ALA A 372 11.55 9.83 -19.33
C ALA A 372 11.17 10.94 -20.34
N ASN A 373 11.54 10.83 -21.62
CA ASN A 373 11.23 11.79 -22.68
C ASN A 373 10.24 11.24 -23.74
N GLY A 374 9.67 10.06 -23.53
CA GLY A 374 8.71 9.43 -24.46
C GLY A 374 9.34 8.77 -25.70
N LYS A 375 10.66 8.53 -25.71
CA LYS A 375 11.38 7.78 -26.75
C LYS A 375 11.60 6.32 -26.29
N PRO A 376 11.83 5.34 -27.19
CA PRO A 376 12.14 3.97 -26.79
C PRO A 376 13.33 3.92 -25.81
N ASP A 377 13.11 3.39 -24.60
CA ASP A 377 14.09 3.40 -23.52
C ASP A 377 15.17 2.33 -23.71
N VAL A 378 16.39 2.81 -23.93
CA VAL A 378 17.60 1.98 -24.05
C VAL A 378 18.07 1.39 -22.71
N ARG A 379 17.40 1.65 -21.59
CA ARG A 379 17.75 1.21 -20.22
C ARG A 379 16.60 0.51 -19.48
N GLY A 380 15.51 0.17 -20.17
CA GLY A 380 14.21 -0.23 -19.60
C GLY A 380 14.25 -1.19 -18.39
N VAL A 381 13.21 -1.02 -17.55
CA VAL A 381 12.78 -1.71 -16.30
C VAL A 381 13.18 -1.04 -14.96
N ALA A 382 14.09 -0.07 -14.90
CA ALA A 382 14.33 0.67 -13.66
C ALA A 382 13.85 2.13 -13.75
N LYS A 383 12.66 2.44 -13.19
CA LYS A 383 12.29 3.83 -12.90
C LYS A 383 12.30 4.07 -11.39
N THR A 384 13.24 4.91 -10.96
CA THR A 384 13.15 5.71 -9.76
C THR A 384 12.15 6.83 -10.03
N GLU A 385 11.02 6.82 -9.31
CA GLU A 385 10.09 7.96 -9.32
C GLU A 385 10.80 9.18 -8.73
N SER A 386 10.79 10.30 -9.46
CA SER A 386 11.33 11.54 -8.94
C SER A 386 10.34 12.16 -7.96
N LEU A 387 10.85 12.81 -6.91
CA LEU A 387 10.07 13.47 -5.86
C LEU A 387 9.04 14.49 -6.42
N LYS A 388 9.30 15.02 -7.63
CA LYS A 388 8.38 15.91 -8.34
C LYS A 388 7.18 15.19 -8.94
N GLU A 389 7.36 13.97 -9.47
CA GLU A 389 6.27 13.16 -10.03
C GLU A 389 5.30 12.70 -8.94
N ALA A 390 5.81 12.29 -7.78
CA ALA A 390 5.00 11.95 -6.61
C ALA A 390 4.18 13.14 -6.04
N PHE A 391 4.69 14.36 -6.23
CA PHE A 391 3.98 15.59 -5.82
C PHE A 391 2.89 15.99 -6.84
N ASP A 392 3.17 15.90 -8.14
CA ASP A 392 2.19 16.21 -9.19
C ASP A 392 1.02 15.21 -9.22
N GLU A 393 1.25 13.94 -8.87
CA GLU A 393 0.20 12.93 -8.83
C GLU A 393 -0.74 13.07 -7.61
N ARG A 394 -0.23 13.54 -6.47
CA ARG A 394 -1.01 13.75 -5.23
C ARG A 394 -1.70 15.12 -5.16
N LEU A 395 -1.19 16.13 -5.86
CA LEU A 395 -1.81 17.45 -5.95
C LEU A 395 -2.80 17.45 -7.11
N GLY A 396 -4.03 16.99 -6.83
CA GLY A 396 -5.17 16.89 -7.77
C GLY A 396 -5.59 18.20 -8.43
N SER A 397 -4.75 18.72 -9.33
CA SER A 397 -5.12 19.73 -10.31
C SER A 397 -5.34 19.02 -11.64
N GLY A 398 -6.45 19.33 -12.31
CA GLY A 398 -7.01 18.61 -13.47
C GLY A 398 -6.21 18.67 -14.77
N ALA A 399 -4.88 18.65 -14.72
CA ALA A 399 -4.00 18.47 -15.87
C ALA A 399 -3.27 17.14 -15.72
N LYS A 400 -3.83 16.07 -16.32
CA LYS A 400 -3.09 14.81 -16.50
C LYS A 400 -1.91 15.09 -17.44
N THR A 401 -0.72 15.37 -16.89
CA THR A 401 0.56 15.37 -17.62
C THR A 401 1.15 13.96 -17.69
N SER A 402 0.30 12.93 -17.79
CA SER A 402 0.76 11.57 -18.03
C SER A 402 1.33 11.48 -19.45
N LYS A 403 2.65 11.41 -19.57
CA LYS A 403 3.34 11.12 -20.84
C LYS A 403 2.77 9.81 -21.44
N PRO A 404 2.63 9.70 -22.77
CA PRO A 404 2.04 8.51 -23.38
C PRO A 404 2.87 7.27 -23.03
N MET A 405 2.27 6.35 -22.29
CA MET A 405 2.87 5.05 -21.96
C MET A 405 2.74 4.15 -23.18
N GLN A 406 3.86 3.74 -23.77
CA GLN A 406 3.86 2.69 -24.80
C GLN A 406 3.99 1.35 -24.12
N LEU A 407 2.85 0.87 -23.60
CA LEU A 407 2.75 -0.43 -22.94
C LEU A 407 2.88 -1.54 -23.98
N HIS A 408 3.88 -2.40 -23.83
CA HIS A 408 4.06 -3.59 -24.66
C HIS A 408 4.07 -4.83 -23.77
N ASN A 409 3.38 -5.87 -24.23
CA ASN A 409 3.54 -7.19 -23.63
C ASN A 409 4.89 -7.77 -24.06
N ILE A 410 5.80 -7.93 -23.10
CA ILE A 410 7.15 -8.49 -23.33
C ILE A 410 7.23 -9.99 -23.00
N GLY A 411 6.07 -10.66 -22.93
CA GLY A 411 5.98 -12.10 -22.80
C GLY A 411 6.08 -12.61 -21.36
N PRO A 412 6.17 -13.94 -21.18
CA PRO A 412 6.27 -14.55 -19.88
C PRO A 412 7.60 -14.21 -19.19
N SER A 413 7.58 -14.11 -17.86
CA SER A 413 8.78 -13.96 -17.04
C SER A 413 8.80 -14.95 -15.89
N VAL A 414 10.01 -15.33 -15.49
CA VAL A 414 10.25 -16.20 -14.34
C VAL A 414 11.21 -15.51 -13.39
N GLN A 415 10.81 -15.42 -12.13
CA GLN A 415 11.63 -14.91 -11.05
C GLN A 415 12.06 -16.05 -10.13
N TYR A 416 13.36 -16.12 -9.84
CA TYR A 416 13.92 -17.16 -8.98
C TYR A 416 15.14 -16.64 -8.22
N LYS A 417 15.48 -17.29 -7.11
CA LYS A 417 16.70 -17.00 -6.35
C LYS A 417 17.63 -18.19 -6.43
N ILE A 418 18.92 -17.92 -6.60
CA ILE A 418 19.97 -18.93 -6.39
C ILE A 418 20.63 -18.60 -5.06
N ARG A 419 20.63 -19.56 -4.15
CA ARG A 419 21.28 -19.45 -2.84
C ARG A 419 22.52 -20.34 -2.83
N GLY A 420 23.67 -19.69 -2.61
CA GLY A 420 24.96 -20.37 -2.48
C GLY A 420 25.13 -21.05 -1.12
N LYS A 421 26.16 -21.89 -0.99
CA LYS A 421 26.57 -22.51 0.28
C LYS A 421 26.91 -21.52 1.40
N ASP A 422 27.32 -20.30 1.02
CA ASP A 422 27.59 -19.19 1.94
C ASP A 422 26.30 -18.53 2.49
N GLY A 423 25.13 -19.00 2.05
CA GLY A 423 23.82 -18.48 2.43
C GLY A 423 23.40 -17.22 1.66
N GLN A 424 24.28 -16.64 0.84
CA GLN A 424 23.96 -15.49 0.02
C GLN A 424 23.01 -15.91 -1.10
N ALA A 425 21.93 -15.15 -1.27
CA ALA A 425 20.97 -15.36 -2.33
C ALA A 425 21.08 -14.24 -3.36
N ARG A 426 21.14 -14.59 -4.64
CA ARG A 426 20.98 -13.66 -5.76
C ARG A 426 19.65 -13.91 -6.41
N GLU A 427 18.97 -12.84 -6.77
CA GLU A 427 17.64 -12.91 -7.38
C GLU A 427 17.72 -12.60 -8.86
N PHE A 428 17.03 -13.40 -9.65
CA PHE A 428 17.03 -13.37 -11.09
C PHE A 428 15.60 -13.16 -11.60
N ASN A 429 15.47 -12.43 -12.70
CA ASN A 429 14.20 -12.23 -13.40
C ASN A 429 14.46 -12.30 -14.91
N ASN A 430 13.95 -13.35 -15.55
CA ASN A 430 14.22 -13.62 -16.96
C ASN A 430 12.94 -13.53 -17.79
N TYR A 431 13.00 -12.78 -18.89
CA TYR A 431 11.93 -12.73 -19.88
C TYR A 431 12.14 -13.81 -20.94
N MET A 432 11.06 -14.52 -21.27
CA MET A 432 11.09 -15.71 -22.11
C MET A 432 10.76 -15.44 -23.58
N LEU A 433 10.48 -14.18 -23.93
CA LEU A 433 10.37 -13.72 -25.32
C LEU A 433 11.40 -12.63 -25.59
N PRO A 434 11.98 -12.60 -26.80
CA PRO A 434 12.90 -11.53 -27.17
C PRO A 434 12.12 -10.24 -27.41
N VAL A 435 12.67 -9.13 -26.93
CA VAL A 435 12.13 -7.78 -27.11
C VAL A 435 12.94 -7.03 -28.15
N ASP A 436 12.27 -6.14 -28.88
CA ASP A 436 12.92 -5.29 -29.88
C ASP A 436 13.56 -4.08 -29.18
N MET A 437 14.88 -3.95 -29.28
CA MET A 437 15.64 -2.83 -28.71
C MET A 437 16.57 -2.27 -29.79
N ASN A 438 16.26 -1.06 -30.28
CA ASN A 438 17.02 -0.38 -31.35
C ASN A 438 17.15 -1.19 -32.65
N GLY A 439 16.15 -2.01 -32.99
CA GLY A 439 16.16 -2.86 -34.18
C GLY A 439 16.94 -4.17 -34.00
N GLU A 440 17.41 -4.46 -32.79
CA GLU A 440 17.97 -5.76 -32.41
C GLU A 440 17.00 -6.48 -31.49
N ARG A 441 16.73 -7.76 -31.77
CA ARG A 441 15.91 -8.62 -30.92
C ARG A 441 16.77 -9.25 -29.84
N VAL A 442 16.45 -9.01 -28.58
CA VAL A 442 17.25 -9.47 -27.44
C VAL A 442 16.38 -10.09 -26.36
N PHE A 443 16.86 -11.17 -25.75
CA PHE A 443 16.36 -11.68 -24.49
C PHE A 443 16.92 -10.87 -23.32
N LEU A 444 16.11 -10.70 -22.29
CA LEU A 444 16.47 -9.96 -21.08
C LEU A 444 16.60 -10.92 -19.91
N ALA A 445 17.82 -11.07 -19.38
CA ALA A 445 18.11 -11.85 -18.19
C ALA A 445 18.60 -10.92 -17.06
N GLY A 446 17.74 -10.70 -16.07
CA GLY A 446 17.97 -9.75 -14.98
C GLY A 446 18.59 -10.40 -13.75
N VAL A 447 19.49 -9.70 -13.07
CA VAL A 447 20.03 -10.10 -11.76
C VAL A 447 20.08 -8.93 -10.77
N ARG A 448 19.84 -9.21 -9.49
CA ARG A 448 20.08 -8.30 -8.37
C ARG A 448 20.63 -9.05 -7.15
N ALA A 449 21.44 -8.35 -6.34
CA ALA A 449 22.04 -8.93 -5.15
C ALA A 449 21.12 -8.79 -3.92
N SER A 450 20.41 -7.67 -3.81
CA SER A 450 19.43 -7.42 -2.76
C SER A 450 18.04 -7.19 -3.35
N PRO A 451 16.94 -7.59 -2.66
CA PRO A 451 15.58 -7.26 -3.08
C PRO A 451 15.31 -5.76 -3.28
N ASN A 452 16.13 -4.91 -2.67
CA ASN A 452 16.02 -3.44 -2.77
C ASN A 452 16.83 -2.85 -3.93
N ASP A 453 17.68 -3.65 -4.59
CA ASP A 453 18.45 -3.17 -5.74
C ASP A 453 17.60 -3.25 -7.02
N PRO A 454 17.78 -2.31 -7.96
CA PRO A 454 17.22 -2.45 -9.30
C PRO A 454 17.87 -3.65 -10.02
N PHE A 455 17.06 -4.38 -10.79
CA PHE A 455 17.59 -5.44 -11.66
C PHE A 455 18.54 -4.86 -12.70
N ARG A 456 19.66 -5.55 -12.91
CA ARG A 456 20.57 -5.30 -14.02
C ARG A 456 20.36 -6.38 -15.07
N TYR A 457 20.04 -5.98 -16.29
CA TYR A 457 19.69 -6.91 -17.36
C TYR A 457 20.86 -7.14 -18.32
N MET A 458 21.24 -8.41 -18.47
CA MET A 458 22.02 -8.89 -19.60
C MET A 458 21.12 -8.97 -20.83
N ARG A 459 21.62 -8.47 -21.96
CA ARG A 459 20.95 -8.54 -23.27
C ARG A 459 21.59 -9.65 -24.07
N ILE A 460 20.80 -10.67 -24.39
CA ILE A 460 21.27 -11.82 -25.14
C ILE A 460 20.63 -11.73 -26.53
N PRO A 461 21.41 -11.52 -27.61
CA PRO A 461 20.87 -11.50 -28.96
C PRO A 461 20.07 -12.76 -29.28
N ALA A 462 18.88 -12.58 -29.83
CA ALA A 462 18.10 -13.67 -30.37
C ALA A 462 18.68 -14.09 -31.73
N ASP A 463 18.78 -15.39 -31.96
CA ASP A 463 19.15 -15.94 -33.25
C ASP A 463 17.97 -15.94 -34.23
N SER A 464 18.23 -16.41 -35.45
CA SER A 464 17.21 -16.48 -36.52
C SER A 464 16.00 -17.37 -36.18
N GLN A 465 16.07 -18.17 -35.12
CA GLN A 465 15.00 -19.03 -34.62
C GLN A 465 14.31 -18.46 -33.38
N ASP A 466 14.57 -17.19 -33.04
CA ASP A 466 14.14 -16.57 -31.79
C ASP A 466 14.60 -17.37 -30.56
N SER A 467 15.84 -17.84 -30.60
CA SER A 467 16.46 -18.62 -29.52
C SER A 467 17.78 -17.98 -29.07
N ILE A 468 18.30 -18.42 -27.92
CA ILE A 468 19.63 -18.01 -27.43
C ILE A 468 20.74 -18.98 -27.87
N GLY A 469 20.41 -19.98 -28.70
CA GLY A 469 21.28 -21.11 -29.01
C GLY A 469 22.59 -20.72 -29.69
N GLU A 470 22.56 -19.84 -30.69
CA GLU A 470 23.79 -19.35 -31.34
C GLU A 470 24.69 -18.59 -30.38
N TRP A 471 24.10 -17.71 -29.56
CA TRP A 471 24.85 -16.96 -28.56
C TRP A 471 25.52 -17.87 -27.53
N MET A 472 24.79 -18.89 -27.02
CA MET A 472 25.36 -19.86 -26.09
C MET A 472 26.50 -20.68 -26.70
N ARG A 473 26.42 -21.02 -28.00
CA ARG A 473 27.51 -21.69 -28.74
C ARG A 473 28.73 -20.79 -28.91
N LEU A 474 28.52 -19.52 -29.26
CA LEU A 474 29.60 -18.55 -29.39
C LEU A 474 30.33 -18.33 -28.06
N ARG A 475 29.57 -18.15 -26.98
CA ARG A 475 30.12 -18.01 -25.62
C ARG A 475 30.94 -19.24 -25.21
N ALA A 476 30.43 -20.45 -25.48
CA ALA A 476 31.15 -21.71 -25.22
C ALA A 476 32.46 -21.80 -26.00
N ALA A 477 32.40 -21.51 -27.31
CA ALA A 477 33.55 -21.49 -28.20
C ALA A 477 34.62 -20.46 -27.80
N LEU A 478 34.19 -19.31 -27.26
CA LEU A 478 35.10 -18.30 -26.74
C LEU A 478 35.83 -18.76 -25.48
N GLU A 479 35.23 -19.57 -24.61
CA GLU A 479 35.92 -20.11 -23.44
C GLU A 479 36.86 -21.28 -23.78
N ASP A 480 36.65 -21.99 -24.88
CA ASP A 480 37.50 -23.10 -25.35
C ASP A 480 38.80 -22.60 -26.05
N PRO A 481 40.01 -22.82 -25.46
CA PRO A 481 41.27 -22.39 -26.06
C PRO A 481 41.58 -23.03 -27.42
N ALA A 482 41.18 -24.28 -27.64
CA ALA A 482 41.43 -24.98 -28.89
C ALA A 482 40.57 -24.39 -30.02
N VAL A 483 39.31 -24.06 -29.72
CA VAL A 483 38.43 -23.41 -30.69
C VAL A 483 38.90 -21.99 -31.02
N ARG A 484 39.36 -21.22 -30.02
CA ARG A 484 39.98 -19.90 -30.26
C ARG A 484 41.19 -19.98 -31.18
N ALA A 485 42.09 -20.95 -30.96
CA ALA A 485 43.27 -21.14 -31.81
C ALA A 485 42.88 -21.49 -33.25
N GLN A 486 41.90 -22.38 -33.43
CA GLN A 486 41.39 -22.72 -34.76
C GLN A 486 40.72 -21.54 -35.46
N ALA A 487 39.96 -20.72 -34.74
CA ALA A 487 39.32 -19.52 -35.27
C ALA A 487 40.37 -18.49 -35.74
N ALA A 488 41.42 -18.24 -34.94
CA ALA A 488 42.51 -17.35 -35.30
C ALA A 488 43.27 -17.84 -36.55
N ALA A 489 43.54 -19.14 -36.65
CA ALA A 489 44.18 -19.74 -37.82
C ALA A 489 43.32 -19.59 -39.10
N ARG A 490 42.02 -19.89 -39.00
CA ARG A 490 41.08 -19.73 -40.13
C ARG A 490 40.95 -18.27 -40.56
N PHE A 491 40.88 -17.34 -39.60
CA PHE A 491 40.84 -15.91 -39.89
C PHE A 491 42.09 -15.44 -40.63
N ALA A 492 43.28 -15.87 -40.20
CA ALA A 492 44.53 -15.50 -40.85
C ALA A 492 44.63 -16.08 -42.28
N LEU A 493 44.19 -17.33 -42.47
CA LEU A 493 44.11 -17.98 -43.79
C LEU A 493 43.14 -17.28 -44.74
N HIS A 494 41.98 -16.85 -44.26
CA HIS A 494 40.97 -16.17 -45.06
C HIS A 494 41.36 -14.73 -45.42
N SER A 495 42.13 -14.07 -44.56
CA SER A 495 42.47 -12.65 -44.71
C SER A 495 43.71 -12.39 -45.57
N LEU A 496 44.62 -13.37 -45.71
CA LEU A 496 45.89 -13.19 -46.42
C LEU A 496 46.19 -14.33 -47.41
N PRO A 497 46.58 -14.02 -48.67
CA PRO A 497 46.90 -15.01 -49.69
C PRO A 497 48.12 -15.86 -49.33
N ALA A 498 48.23 -17.05 -49.95
CA ALA A 498 49.17 -18.12 -49.60
C ALA A 498 50.66 -17.68 -49.52
N ASN A 499 51.06 -16.70 -50.34
CA ASN A 499 52.43 -16.21 -50.52
C ASN A 499 52.97 -15.32 -49.37
N GLU A 500 52.14 -14.90 -48.40
CA GLU A 500 52.56 -14.03 -47.29
C GLU A 500 52.60 -14.74 -45.93
N ALA A 501 53.33 -15.86 -45.84
CA ALA A 501 53.37 -16.71 -44.64
C ALA A 501 53.74 -15.97 -43.35
N SER A 502 54.78 -15.12 -43.38
CA SER A 502 55.25 -14.40 -42.19
C SER A 502 54.30 -13.30 -41.71
N LEU A 503 53.45 -12.77 -42.59
CA LEU A 503 52.40 -11.82 -42.23
C LEU A 503 51.19 -12.57 -41.67
N ARG A 504 50.88 -13.74 -42.24
CA ARG A 504 49.82 -14.63 -41.75
C ARG A 504 50.08 -15.11 -40.33
N ASP A 505 51.29 -15.52 -40.00
CA ASP A 505 51.65 -15.95 -38.64
C ASP A 505 51.46 -14.82 -37.63
N ARG A 506 51.92 -13.61 -37.98
CA ARG A 506 51.72 -12.41 -37.14
C ARG A 506 50.25 -12.04 -36.97
N LEU A 507 49.44 -12.19 -38.02
CA LEU A 507 48.00 -11.94 -37.98
C LEU A 507 47.28 -12.98 -37.11
N GLN A 508 47.64 -14.26 -37.24
CA GLN A 508 47.12 -15.34 -36.40
C GLN A 508 47.45 -15.09 -34.92
N ASP A 509 48.71 -14.76 -34.60
CA ASP A 509 49.13 -14.45 -33.24
C ASP A 509 48.39 -13.25 -32.67
N SER A 510 48.18 -12.20 -33.47
CA SER A 510 47.41 -11.02 -33.08
C SER A 510 45.94 -11.39 -32.81
N ALA A 511 45.30 -12.12 -33.71
CA ALA A 511 43.91 -12.57 -33.56
C ALA A 511 43.74 -13.48 -32.33
N SER A 512 44.68 -14.40 -32.09
CA SER A 512 44.69 -15.28 -30.91
C SER A 512 44.81 -14.49 -29.61
N LYS A 513 45.69 -13.46 -29.57
CA LYS A 513 45.82 -12.56 -28.41
C LYS A 513 44.52 -11.78 -28.15
N VAL A 514 43.88 -11.26 -29.19
CA VAL A 514 42.60 -10.54 -29.06
C VAL A 514 41.51 -11.47 -28.54
N LEU A 515 41.32 -12.64 -29.15
CA LEU A 515 40.33 -13.63 -28.69
C LEU A 515 40.60 -14.07 -27.25
N THR A 516 41.87 -14.22 -26.87
CA THR A 516 42.25 -14.55 -25.49
C THR A 516 41.95 -13.40 -24.54
N LEU A 517 42.18 -12.14 -24.93
CA LEU A 517 41.82 -10.97 -24.13
C LEU A 517 40.31 -10.87 -23.90
N PHE A 518 39.50 -11.15 -24.93
CA PHE A 518 38.04 -11.19 -24.81
C PHE A 518 37.52 -12.37 -23.99
N ALA A 519 38.23 -13.51 -23.99
CA ALA A 519 37.90 -14.68 -23.18
C ALA A 519 38.46 -14.60 -21.74
N ALA A 520 39.47 -13.77 -21.51
CA ALA A 520 40.07 -13.58 -20.20
C ALA A 520 39.04 -12.94 -19.26
N ARG A 521 38.71 -13.68 -18.20
CA ARG A 521 37.89 -13.14 -17.12
C ARG A 521 38.74 -12.09 -16.40
N ASP A 522 38.20 -10.88 -16.29
CA ASP A 522 38.80 -9.87 -15.44
C ASP A 522 38.55 -10.29 -13.98
N ASP A 523 39.54 -10.92 -13.35
CA ASP A 523 39.47 -11.34 -11.95
C ASP A 523 39.31 -10.15 -10.97
N SER A 524 39.42 -8.91 -11.46
CA SER A 524 39.11 -7.69 -10.70
C SER A 524 37.60 -7.35 -10.67
N VAL A 525 36.80 -7.95 -11.56
CA VAL A 525 35.34 -7.88 -11.56
C VAL A 525 34.84 -9.18 -10.93
N GLY A 526 34.63 -9.13 -9.60
CA GLY A 526 34.30 -10.31 -8.79
C GLY A 526 33.18 -11.18 -9.38
N ARG A 527 33.29 -12.50 -9.14
CA ARG A 527 32.38 -13.59 -9.58
C ARG A 527 30.92 -13.14 -9.67
N GLY A 528 30.50 -12.66 -10.83
CA GLY A 528 29.25 -11.91 -10.96
C GLY A 528 28.84 -11.69 -12.40
N ALA A 529 28.52 -12.78 -13.11
CA ALA A 529 27.59 -12.81 -14.24
C ALA A 529 26.84 -14.13 -14.19
#